data_AF-A0A8T4WET2-F1
#
_entry.id   AF-A0A8T4WET2-F1
#
_cell.length_a   1.000
_cell.length_b   1.000
_cell.length_c   1.000
_cell.angle_alpha   90.00
_cell.angle_beta   90.00
_cell.angle_gamma   90.00
#
_symmetry.space_group_name_H-M   'P 1'
#
loop_
_entity.id
_entity.type
_entity.pdbx_description
1 polymer ?
#
loop_
_entity_poly.entity_id
_entity_poly.type
_entity_poly.pdbx_seq_one_letter_code
_entity_poly.pdbx_strand_id
1 'polypeptide(L)'
;MIQSQNGNNGSRIGLPEAMDRVLNALNEGVSYSISKLSRKTGLDRRTVDKVVDILLDVQKTLKSKTLTKKKAGRSYAIKLRNRIEHAKERLSGLRRKSEEE
;
A
#
# COMPACT_ATOMS: atom_id res chain seq x y z
N MET A 1 34.88 -15.89 -27.71
CA MET A 1 34.67 -14.71 -26.84
C MET A 1 33.39 -14.92 -26.06
N ILE A 2 33.51 -15.31 -24.79
CA ILE A 2 32.36 -15.56 -23.90
C ILE A 2 31.98 -14.20 -23.32
N GLN A 3 30.79 -13.69 -23.68
CA GLN A 3 30.23 -12.49 -23.06
C GLN A 3 29.79 -12.83 -21.64
N SER A 4 30.64 -12.49 -20.68
CA SER A 4 30.26 -12.39 -19.26
C SER A 4 29.16 -11.34 -19.12
N GLN A 5 27.96 -11.78 -18.78
CA GLN A 5 26.91 -10.88 -18.32
C GLN A 5 27.36 -10.29 -16.98
N ASN A 6 27.78 -9.03 -17.02
CA ASN A 6 28.08 -8.23 -15.84
C ASN A 6 26.83 -8.20 -14.95
N GLY A 7 26.97 -8.77 -13.75
CA GLY A 7 26.03 -8.58 -12.66
C GLY A 7 25.86 -7.09 -12.41
N ASN A 8 24.65 -6.59 -12.64
CA ASN A 8 24.31 -5.20 -12.43
C ASN A 8 24.46 -4.90 -10.94
N ASN A 9 25.53 -4.19 -10.57
CA ASN A 9 25.79 -3.72 -9.21
C ASN A 9 24.58 -2.89 -8.75
N GLY A 10 23.80 -3.47 -7.84
CA GLY A 10 22.51 -2.96 -7.41
C GLY A 10 22.65 -1.59 -6.76
N SER A 11 22.35 -0.53 -7.52
CA SER A 11 22.04 0.77 -6.95
C SER A 11 20.95 0.54 -5.90
N ARG A 12 21.21 0.96 -4.65
CA ARG A 12 20.28 0.78 -3.53
C ARG A 12 19.02 1.59 -3.82
N ILE A 13 18.02 0.95 -4.39
CA ILE A 13 16.70 1.54 -4.59
C ILE A 13 16.01 1.60 -3.23
N GLY A 14 15.45 2.77 -2.91
CA GLY A 14 14.66 2.97 -1.70
C GLY A 14 13.33 2.22 -1.78
N LEU A 15 12.82 1.76 -0.65
CA LEU A 15 11.51 1.10 -0.58
C LEU A 15 10.39 1.91 -1.25
N PRO A 16 10.27 3.25 -1.06
CA PRO A 16 9.21 4.03 -1.71
C PRO A 16 9.26 3.95 -3.24
N GLU A 17 10.46 4.03 -3.81
CA GLU A 17 10.67 3.95 -5.25
C GLU A 17 10.37 2.55 -5.79
N ALA A 18 10.78 1.49 -5.07
CA ALA A 18 10.44 0.12 -5.44
C ALA A 18 8.92 -0.13 -5.44
N MET A 19 8.22 0.39 -4.42
CA MET A 19 6.76 0.30 -4.31
C MET A 19 6.06 1.02 -5.47
N ASP A 20 6.50 2.24 -5.80
CA ASP A 20 5.93 3.03 -6.89
C ASP A 20 6.08 2.31 -8.24
N ARG A 21 7.28 1.80 -8.54
CA ARG A 21 7.52 1.03 -9.78
C ARG A 21 6.62 -0.21 -9.89
N VAL A 22 6.45 -0.96 -8.80
CA VAL A 22 5.59 -2.15 -8.78
C VAL A 22 4.12 -1.77 -8.95
N LEU A 23 3.64 -0.75 -8.24
CA LEU A 23 2.25 -0.28 -8.35
C LEU A 23 1.93 0.24 -9.76
N ASN A 24 2.84 1.01 -10.35
CA ASN A 24 2.68 1.51 -11.72
C ASN A 24 2.62 0.36 -12.74
N ALA A 25 3.45 -0.68 -12.57
CA ALA A 25 3.38 -1.87 -13.42
C ALA A 25 2.06 -2.66 -13.24
N LEU A 26 1.53 -2.73 -12.03
CA LEU A 26 0.26 -3.43 -11.73
C LEU A 26 -0.99 -2.66 -12.16
N ASN A 27 -0.92 -1.32 -12.23
CA ASN A 27 -2.02 -0.45 -12.66
C ASN A 27 -2.49 -0.72 -14.11
N GLU A 28 -1.69 -1.44 -14.90
CA GLU A 28 -2.07 -1.87 -16.25
C GLU A 28 -3.20 -2.93 -16.26
N GLY A 29 -3.59 -3.47 -15.10
CA GLY A 29 -4.74 -4.38 -14.98
C GLY A 29 -4.51 -5.80 -15.51
N VAL A 30 -3.27 -6.14 -15.85
CA VAL A 30 -2.87 -7.47 -16.33
C VAL A 30 -2.29 -8.30 -15.18
N SER A 31 -2.53 -9.61 -15.19
CA SER A 31 -1.88 -10.52 -14.26
C SER A 31 -0.39 -10.72 -14.59
N TYR A 32 0.46 -10.64 -13.58
CA TYR A 32 1.90 -10.80 -13.69
C TYR A 32 2.42 -11.87 -12.72
N SER A 33 3.39 -12.68 -13.18
CA SER A 33 4.25 -13.43 -12.26
C SER A 33 5.34 -12.53 -11.67
N ILE A 34 5.92 -12.91 -10.53
CA ILE A 34 7.06 -12.20 -9.91
C ILE A 34 8.21 -12.01 -10.91
N SER A 35 8.52 -13.05 -11.71
CA SER A 35 9.55 -12.95 -12.76
C SER A 35 9.20 -11.92 -13.84
N LYS A 36 7.93 -11.81 -14.22
CA LYS A 36 7.49 -10.85 -15.24
C LYS A 36 7.50 -9.41 -14.69
N LEU A 37 7.09 -9.22 -13.42
CA LEU A 37 7.20 -7.94 -12.73
C LEU A 37 8.65 -7.50 -12.55
N SER A 38 9.54 -8.40 -12.14
CA SER A 38 10.98 -8.11 -12.00
C SER A 38 11.58 -7.58 -13.30
N ARG A 39 11.31 -8.25 -14.44
CA ARG A 39 11.75 -7.77 -15.75
C ARG A 39 11.15 -6.42 -16.13
N LYS A 40 9.86 -6.21 -15.84
CA LYS A 40 9.14 -4.99 -16.21
C LYS A 40 9.56 -3.77 -15.38
N THR A 41 9.86 -3.97 -14.10
CA THR A 41 10.21 -2.91 -13.14
C THR A 41 11.72 -2.66 -13.05
N GLY A 42 12.54 -3.57 -13.59
CA GLY A 42 13.99 -3.57 -13.45
C GLY A 42 14.47 -3.90 -12.03
N LEU A 43 13.58 -4.37 -11.16
CA LEU A 43 13.89 -4.75 -9.78
C LEU A 43 14.27 -6.23 -9.70
N ASP A 44 15.10 -6.60 -8.74
CA ASP A 44 15.36 -8.01 -8.47
C ASP A 44 14.10 -8.71 -7.94
N ARG A 45 14.03 -10.03 -8.17
CA ARG A 45 12.86 -10.82 -7.81
C ARG A 45 12.53 -10.77 -6.31
N ARG A 46 13.53 -10.70 -5.44
CA ARG A 46 13.34 -10.68 -3.98
C ARG A 46 12.78 -9.34 -3.51
N THR A 47 13.20 -8.24 -4.12
CA THR A 47 12.61 -6.92 -3.87
C THR A 47 11.17 -6.86 -4.33
N VAL A 48 10.86 -7.37 -5.53
CA VAL A 48 9.48 -7.44 -6.03
C VAL A 48 8.60 -8.26 -5.08
N ASP A 49 9.06 -9.45 -4.69
CA ASP A 49 8.34 -10.35 -3.77
C ASP A 49 7.99 -9.65 -2.45
N LYS A 50 8.99 -9.04 -1.79
CA LYS A 50 8.78 -8.27 -0.55
C LYS A 50 7.82 -7.10 -0.74
N VAL A 51 7.90 -6.38 -1.85
CA VAL A 51 6.98 -5.27 -2.12
C VAL A 51 5.56 -5.78 -2.28
N VAL A 52 5.35 -6.89 -3.00
CA VAL A 52 4.02 -7.50 -3.15
C VAL A 52 3.48 -7.94 -1.79
N ASP A 53 4.29 -8.59 -0.95
CA ASP A 53 3.88 -8.98 0.40
C ASP A 53 3.43 -7.78 1.25
N ILE A 54 4.21 -6.69 1.24
CA ILE A 54 3.86 -5.45 1.96
C ILE A 54 2.52 -4.89 1.45
N LEU A 55 2.32 -4.86 0.13
CA LEU A 55 1.08 -4.36 -0.46
C LEU A 55 -0.13 -5.22 -0.06
N LEU A 56 0.03 -6.56 -0.06
CA LEU A 56 -1.01 -7.49 0.38
C LEU A 56 -1.35 -7.31 1.87
N ASP A 57 -0.35 -7.11 2.73
CA ASP A 57 -0.55 -6.87 4.16
C ASP A 57 -1.25 -5.54 4.43
N VAL A 58 -0.88 -4.48 3.69
CA VAL A 58 -1.57 -3.19 3.74
C VAL A 58 -3.02 -3.36 3.28
N GLN A 59 -3.26 -4.04 2.16
CA GLN A 59 -4.62 -4.31 1.66
C GLN A 59 -5.46 -5.09 2.67
N LYS A 60 -4.89 -6.14 3.27
CA LYS A 60 -5.54 -6.95 4.32
C LYS A 60 -5.90 -6.11 5.54
N THR A 61 -4.99 -5.24 5.98
CA THR A 61 -5.21 -4.33 7.12
C THR A 61 -6.31 -3.31 6.80
N LEU A 62 -6.26 -2.69 5.63
CA LEU A 62 -7.21 -1.67 5.20
C LEU A 62 -8.58 -2.23 4.78
N LYS A 63 -8.71 -3.56 4.63
CA LYS A 63 -10.00 -4.23 4.45
C LYS A 63 -10.88 -4.12 5.71
N SER A 64 -10.28 -4.24 6.89
CA SER A 64 -11.00 -4.23 8.19
C SER A 64 -10.92 -2.88 8.91
N LYS A 65 -9.89 -2.09 8.61
CA LYS A 65 -9.62 -0.80 9.25
C LYS A 65 -9.64 0.34 8.22
N THR A 66 -9.90 1.54 8.70
CA THR A 66 -9.85 2.78 7.90
C THR A 66 -8.73 3.64 8.42
N LEU A 67 -7.83 4.05 7.53
CA LEU A 67 -6.80 5.05 7.83
C LEU A 67 -7.43 6.44 7.75
N THR A 68 -7.31 7.20 8.83
CA THR A 68 -7.86 8.56 8.94
C THR A 68 -6.74 9.55 9.21
N LYS A 69 -6.82 10.73 8.59
CA LYS A 69 -5.89 11.85 8.79
C LYS A 69 -6.71 13.10 9.11
N LYS A 70 -6.58 13.64 10.33
CA LYS A 70 -7.28 14.85 10.78
C LYS A 70 -6.29 15.91 11.21
N LYS A 71 -6.49 17.17 10.80
CA LYS A 71 -5.69 18.30 11.25
C LYS A 71 -5.94 18.57 12.74
N ALA A 72 -4.86 18.73 13.51
CA ALA A 72 -4.86 19.03 14.94
C ALA A 72 -3.89 20.19 15.19
N GLY A 73 -4.42 21.42 15.10
CA GLY A 73 -3.61 22.64 15.15
C GLY A 73 -2.62 22.72 13.99
N ARG A 74 -1.31 22.73 14.30
CA ARG A 74 -0.20 22.77 13.33
C ARG A 74 0.21 21.38 12.80
N SER A 75 -0.36 20.31 13.35
CA SER A 75 0.03 18.92 13.04
C SER A 75 -1.14 18.11 12.47
N TYR A 76 -0.86 16.88 12.04
CA TYR A 76 -1.88 15.91 11.63
C TYR A 76 -1.90 14.72 12.60
N ALA A 77 -3.08 14.35 13.08
CA ALA A 77 -3.32 13.10 13.76
C ALA A 77 -3.65 12.01 12.72
N ILE A 78 -2.90 10.92 12.73
CA ILE A 78 -3.09 9.76 11.86
C ILE A 78 -3.55 8.58 12.72
N LYS A 79 -4.67 7.94 12.36
CA LYS A 79 -5.24 6.81 13.13
C LYS A 79 -5.80 5.74 12.22
N LEU A 80 -5.58 4.47 12.56
CA LEU A 80 -6.32 3.32 12.01
C LEU A 80 -7.51 3.01 12.92
N ARG A 81 -8.72 3.01 12.37
CA ARG A 81 -9.97 2.71 13.10
C ARG A 81 -10.63 1.45 12.56
N ASN A 82 -11.24 0.62 13.39
CA ASN A 82 -12.03 -0.51 12.90
C ASN A 82 -13.26 0.00 12.14
N ARG A 83 -13.53 -0.55 10.95
CA ARG A 83 -14.67 -0.11 10.11
C ARG A 83 -16.02 -0.28 10.81
N ILE A 84 -16.17 -1.36 11.59
CA ILE A 84 -17.41 -1.67 12.33
C ILE A 84 -17.66 -0.64 13.43
N GLU A 85 -16.63 -0.25 14.19
CA GLU A 85 -16.75 0.76 15.23
C GLU A 85 -17.08 2.13 14.64
N HIS A 86 -16.48 2.48 13.51
CA HIS A 86 -16.78 3.73 12.82
C HIS A 86 -18.25 3.80 12.32
N ALA A 87 -18.80 2.69 11.84
CA ALA A 87 -20.21 2.63 11.46
C ALA A 87 -21.14 2.79 12.68
N LYS A 88 -20.81 2.13 13.80
CA LYS A 88 -21.56 2.25 15.06
C LYS A 88 -21.51 3.68 15.63
N GLU A 89 -20.34 4.32 15.65
CA GLU A 89 -20.19 5.71 16.08
C GLU A 89 -21.08 6.66 15.26
N ARG A 90 -21.09 6.52 13.93
CA ARG A 90 -21.95 7.37 13.06
C ARG A 90 -23.44 7.12 13.30
N LEU A 91 -23.86 5.87 13.45
CA LEU A 91 -25.25 5.52 13.75
C LEU A 91 -25.68 6.05 15.12
N SER A 92 -24.84 5.94 16.14
CA SER A 92 -25.12 6.49 17.48
C SER A 92 -25.21 8.02 17.48
N GLY A 93 -24.38 8.71 16.68
CA GLY A 93 -24.42 10.16 16.54
C GLY A 93 -25.67 10.67 15.84
N LEU A 94 -26.17 9.94 14.83
CA LEU A 94 -27.42 10.28 14.13
C LEU A 94 -28.65 10.13 15.04
N ARG A 95 -28.69 9.07 15.85
CA ARG A 95 -29.82 8.79 16.75
C ARG A 95 -29.97 9.84 17.85
N ARG A 96 -28.86 10.36 18.38
CA ARG A 96 -28.90 11.48 19.35
C ARG A 96 -29.39 12.78 18.73
N LYS A 97 -29.03 13.04 17.47
CA LYS A 97 -29.45 14.27 16.78
C LYS A 97 -30.95 14.28 16.46
N SER A 98 -31.56 13.12 16.22
CA SER A 98 -33.02 13.00 16.00
C SER A 98 -33.85 13.04 17.28
N GLU A 99 -33.23 12.97 18.46
CA GLU A 99 -33.91 13.06 19.76
C GLU A 99 -33.85 14.50 20.35
N GLU A 100 -33.13 15.41 19.69
CA GLU A 100 -32.96 16.83 20.08
C GLU A 100 -33.76 17.81 19.18
N GLU A 101 -34.50 17.29 18.19
CA GLU A 101 -35.47 18.03 17.34
C GLU A 101 -36.92 17.64 17.70
#